data_AF-A0A2I1HME6-F1
#
_entry.id   AF-A0A2I1HME6-F1
#
_cell.length_a   1.000
_cell.length_b   1.000
_cell.length_c   1.000
_cell.angle_alpha   90.00
_cell.angle_beta   90.00
_cell.angle_gamma   90.00
#
_symmetry.space_group_name_H-M   'P 1'
#
loop_
_entity.id
_entity.type
_entity.pdbx_description
1 polymer ?
#
loop_
_entity_poly.entity_id
_entity_poly.type
_entity_poly.pdbx_seq_one_letter_code
_entity_poly.pdbx_strand_id
1 'polypeptide(L)' 'MSNNAELELVSNTNDWNKWIEEAISKKLIKYYEYKQFYNIQEIGSGGFGKVYRANWKN' A
#
# COMPACT_ATOMS: atom_id res chain seq x y z
N MET A 1 3.47 -32.05 -9.23
CA MET A 1 2.15 -31.72 -9.78
C MET A 1 1.77 -30.37 -9.19
N SER A 2 2.00 -29.27 -9.92
CA SER A 2 1.53 -27.95 -9.47
C SER A 2 0.00 -27.92 -9.53
N ASN A 3 -0.62 -27.37 -8.50
CA ASN A 3 -2.08 -27.34 -8.39
C ASN A 3 -2.64 -26.22 -9.31
N ASN A 4 -3.84 -26.40 -9.85
CA ASN A 4 -4.49 -25.37 -10.68
C ASN A 4 -4.92 -24.14 -9.86
N ALA A 5 -5.01 -24.25 -8.53
CA ALA A 5 -5.40 -23.16 -7.63
C ALA A 5 -4.29 -22.09 -7.44
N GLU A 6 -3.01 -22.47 -7.46
CA GLU A 6 -1.88 -21.53 -7.46
C GLU A 6 -1.82 -20.72 -8.75
N LEU A 7 -2.15 -21.31 -9.89
CA LEU A 7 -2.21 -20.61 -11.18
C LEU A 7 -3.30 -19.54 -11.20
N GLU A 8 -4.49 -19.81 -10.66
CA GLU A 8 -5.57 -18.82 -10.54
C GLU A 8 -5.26 -17.70 -9.52
N LEU A 9 -4.58 -18.01 -8.41
CA LEU A 9 -4.14 -16.98 -7.46
C LEU A 9 -3.10 -16.05 -8.10
N VAL A 10 -2.09 -16.61 -8.77
CA VAL A 10 -1.04 -15.83 -9.43
C VAL A 10 -1.61 -14.93 -10.53
N SER A 11 -2.58 -15.40 -11.34
CA SER A 11 -3.23 -14.57 -12.36
C SER A 11 -4.03 -13.42 -11.73
N ASN A 12 -4.81 -13.68 -10.69
CA ASN A 12 -5.63 -12.66 -10.03
C ASN A 12 -4.80 -11.60 -9.29
N THR A 13 -3.66 -12.00 -8.71
CA THR A 13 -2.76 -11.05 -8.01
C THR A 13 -2.13 -10.06 -8.98
N ASN A 14 -1.81 -10.51 -10.20
CA ASN A 14 -1.27 -9.66 -11.27
C ASN A 14 -2.28 -8.61 -11.74
N ASP A 15 -3.57 -8.97 -11.78
CA ASP A 15 -4.63 -8.06 -12.19
C ASP A 15 -4.93 -6.98 -11.13
N TRP A 16 -4.92 -7.32 -9.84
CA TRP A 16 -5.13 -6.34 -8.77
C TRP A 16 -3.96 -5.36 -8.65
N ASN A 17 -2.72 -5.84 -8.75
CA ASN A 17 -1.55 -4.96 -8.77
C ASN A 17 -1.63 -3.98 -9.94
N LYS A 18 -1.97 -4.47 -11.14
CA LYS A 18 -2.16 -3.62 -12.32
C LYS A 18 -3.25 -2.57 -12.10
N TRP A 19 -4.38 -2.95 -11.50
CA TRP A 19 -5.45 -2.00 -11.18
C TRP A 19 -5.01 -0.90 -10.21
N ILE A 20 -4.26 -1.25 -9.16
CA ILE A 20 -3.71 -0.27 -8.20
C ILE A 20 -2.76 0.70 -8.91
N GLU A 21 -1.82 0.17 -9.71
CA GLU A 21 -0.88 1.00 -10.47
C GLU A 21 -1.61 1.94 -11.46
N GLU A 22 -2.63 1.43 -12.15
CA GLU A 22 -3.47 2.26 -13.01
C GLU A 22 -4.22 3.36 -12.25
N ALA A 23 -4.77 3.05 -11.07
CA ALA A 23 -5.48 4.03 -10.24
C ALA A 23 -4.54 5.12 -9.71
N ILE A 24 -3.31 4.77 -9.32
CA ILE A 24 -2.27 5.72 -8.93
C ILE A 24 -1.88 6.60 -10.13
N SER A 25 -1.62 5.99 -11.30
CA SER A 25 -1.27 6.69 -12.54
C SER A 25 -2.35 7.66 -13.01
N LYS A 26 -3.62 7.24 -12.91
CA LYS A 26 -4.81 8.07 -13.20
C LYS A 26 -5.11 9.11 -12.11
N LYS A 27 -4.27 9.20 -11.06
CA LYS A 27 -4.42 10.11 -9.90
C LYS A 27 -5.74 9.93 -9.14
N LEU A 28 -6.36 8.76 -9.25
CA LEU A 28 -7.55 8.39 -8.49
C LEU A 28 -7.18 8.03 -7.05
N ILE A 29 -5.96 7.52 -6.85
CA ILE A 29 -5.36 7.27 -5.54
C ILE A 29 -4.12 8.16 -5.42
N LYS A 30 -4.05 8.96 -4.34
CA LYS A 30 -2.83 9.70 -4.00
C LYS A 30 -1.87 8.75 -3.30
N TYR A 31 -0.81 8.38 -4.00
CA TYR A 31 0.27 7.60 -3.45
C TYR A 31 1.34 8.51 -2.86
N TYR A 32 1.79 8.17 -1.65
CA TYR A 32 2.90 8.84 -0.98
C TYR A 32 3.90 7.80 -0.50
N GLU A 33 5.15 7.94 -0.92
CA GLU A 33 6.20 7.09 -0.38
C GLU A 33 6.49 7.47 1.06
N TYR A 34 6.78 6.48 1.91
CA TYR A 34 7.09 6.71 3.32
C TYR A 34 8.22 7.73 3.52
N LYS A 35 9.22 7.75 2.62
CA LYS A 35 10.34 8.70 2.64
C LYS A 35 9.92 10.18 2.46
N GLN A 36 8.70 10.45 2.02
CA GLN A 36 8.13 11.80 1.88
C GLN A 36 7.62 12.36 3.22
N PHE A 37 7.60 11.55 4.27
CA PHE A 37 7.25 11.99 5.61
C PHE A 37 8.51 12.19 6.46
N TYR A 38 8.46 13.14 7.37
CA TYR A 38 9.52 13.42 8.35
C TYR A 38 8.90 13.86 9.67
N ASN A 39 9.74 14.02 10.71
CA ASN A 39 9.26 14.33 12.05
C ASN A 39 8.22 13.31 12.55
N ILE A 40 8.53 12.02 12.36
CA ILE A 40 7.64 10.90 12.65
C ILE A 40 7.63 10.66 14.15
N GLN A 41 6.48 10.82 14.77
CA GLN A 41 6.29 10.67 16.21
C GLN A 41 5.11 9.74 16.49
N GLU A 42 5.35 8.70 17.30
CA GLU A 42 4.27 7.84 17.80
C GLU A 42 3.36 8.65 18.73
N ILE A 43 2.06 8.61 18.49
CA ILE A 43 1.05 9.31 19.31
C ILE A 43 0.06 8.34 19.98
N GLY A 44 0.19 7.05 19.71
CA GLY A 44 -0.62 6.02 20.34
C GLY A 44 -0.35 4.63 19.77
N SER A 45 -0.70 3.62 20.56
CA SER A 45 -0.64 2.21 20.15
C SER A 45 -1.82 1.45 20.75
N GLY A 46 -2.33 0.48 20.00
CA GLY A 46 -3.46 -0.36 20.41
C GLY A 46 -3.51 -1.67 19.62
N GLY A 47 -4.60 -2.43 19.76
CA GLY A 47 -4.73 -3.76 19.14
C GLY A 47 -4.65 -3.78 17.61
N PHE A 48 -4.93 -2.66 16.95
CA PHE A 48 -4.89 -2.52 15.49
C PHE A 48 -3.56 -1.97 14.95
N GLY A 49 -2.63 -1.58 15.83
CA GLY A 49 -1.33 -1.06 15.45
C GLY A 49 -0.96 0.26 16.13
N LYS A 50 0.06 0.91 15.57
CA LYS A 50 0.62 2.16 16.06
C LYS A 50 0.18 3.33 15.19
N VAL A 51 -0.10 4.46 15.82
CA VAL A 51 -0.48 5.70 15.15
C VAL A 51 0.67 6.68 15.24
N TYR A 52 1.05 7.25 14.10
CA TYR A 52 2.14 8.21 13.98
C TYR A 52 1.63 9.55 13.44
N ARG A 53 2.09 10.64 14.05
CA ARG A 53 2.05 11.98 13.46
C ARG A 53 3.33 12.20 12.66
N ALA A 54 3.21 12.77 11.47
CA ALA A 54 4.36 13.15 10.66
C ALA A 54 4.05 14.41 9.83
N ASN A 55 5.10 15.13 9.45
CA ASN A 55 5.03 16.22 8.48
C ASN A 55 5.28 15.66 7.07
N TRP A 56 4.54 16.15 6.09
CA TRP A 56 4.78 15.86 4.68
C TRP A 56 5.83 16.85 4.12
N LYS A 57 6.81 16.39 3.34
CA LYS A 57 7.95 17.20 2.85
C LYS A 57 7.60 18.22 1.76
N ASN A 58 6.37 18.25 1.28
CA ASN A 58 5.97 19.05 0.12
C ASN A 58 5.57 20.48 0.48
#